data_AF-K7G7Y7-F1
#
_entry.id   AF-K7G7Y7-F1
#
_cell.length_a   1.000
_cell.length_b   1.000
_cell.length_c   1.000
_cell.angle_alpha   90.00
_cell.angle_beta   90.00
_cell.angle_gamma   90.00
#
_symmetry.space_group_name_H-M   'P 1'
#
loop_
_entity.id
_entity.type
_entity.pdbx_description
1 polymer ?
#
loop_
_entity_poly.entity_id
_entity_poly.type
_entity_poly.pdbx_seq_one_letter_code
_entity_poly.pdbx_strand_id
1 'polypeptide(L)'
;SQEKKKTNSKPKHLHEQEIPYRLRELMKSREEMKNPKSRKRRKADSQLSGTATIGSKEKPAAPGDIPVPTFKRRKREGEQAYIRRMEQETQRVLFLTQNQLQREPEKEEPEPEKSQKKKEFQNKRLAKMRRKKEEKKVAMLEKALFQDPVQFGEVAMQPPALTVKPRKGVAKEK
;
A
#
# COMPACT_ATOMS: atom_id res chain seq x y z
N SER A 1 12.06 4.23 56.03
CA SER A 1 13.24 4.64 55.26
C SER A 1 13.12 4.13 53.84
N GLN A 2 13.00 5.01 52.83
CA GLN A 2 12.93 4.58 51.44
C GLN A 2 14.34 4.22 50.93
N GLU A 3 14.53 2.97 50.50
CA GLU A 3 15.77 2.51 49.88
C GLU A 3 15.97 3.21 48.52
N LYS A 4 17.14 3.84 48.34
CA LYS A 4 17.51 4.51 47.09
C LYS A 4 17.75 3.46 46.01
N LYS A 5 16.91 3.43 44.97
CA LYS A 5 17.13 2.56 43.80
C LYS A 5 18.46 2.93 43.14
N LYS A 6 19.42 2.00 43.11
CA LYS A 6 20.66 2.15 42.34
C LYS A 6 20.31 2.15 40.84
N THR A 7 20.37 3.32 40.21
CA THR A 7 20.24 3.46 38.75
C THR A 7 21.47 2.81 38.07
N ASN A 8 21.27 2.18 36.91
CA ASN A 8 22.32 1.45 36.16
C ASN A 8 22.85 0.15 36.80
N SER A 9 21.96 -0.68 37.36
CA SER A 9 22.29 -2.06 37.73
C SER A 9 22.22 -2.98 36.49
N LYS A 10 23.15 -3.95 36.37
CA LYS A 10 23.08 -4.99 35.32
C LYS A 10 21.73 -5.72 35.40
N PRO A 11 21.09 -6.07 34.25
CA PRO A 11 19.86 -6.85 34.25
C PRO A 11 20.02 -8.15 35.04
N LYS A 12 19.05 -8.47 35.90
CA LYS A 12 19.09 -9.66 36.77
C LYS A 12 19.01 -10.97 35.97
N HIS A 13 18.31 -10.94 34.83
CA HIS A 13 18.06 -12.11 33.98
C HIS A 13 18.59 -11.82 32.58
N LEU A 14 19.83 -12.20 32.32
CA LEU A 14 20.50 -12.04 31.03
C LEU A 14 19.81 -12.84 29.90
N HIS A 15 19.13 -13.92 30.24
CA HIS A 15 18.50 -14.84 29.28
C HIS A 15 17.04 -14.50 28.95
N GLU A 16 16.38 -13.66 29.76
CA GLU A 16 14.99 -13.22 29.52
C GLU A 16 14.92 -11.98 28.64
N GLN A 17 16.07 -11.35 28.35
CA GLN A 17 16.10 -10.17 27.49
C GLN A 17 15.87 -10.61 26.04
N GLU A 18 14.63 -10.52 25.59
CA GLU A 18 14.29 -10.83 24.20
C GLU A 18 15.04 -9.93 23.22
N ILE A 19 15.72 -10.57 22.27
CA ILE A 19 16.35 -9.88 21.15
C ILE A 19 15.24 -9.19 20.34
N PRO A 20 15.39 -7.89 20.00
CA PRO A 20 14.42 -7.18 19.18
C PRO A 20 14.09 -7.93 17.89
N TYR A 21 12.81 -7.95 17.50
CA TYR A 21 12.29 -8.74 16.38
C TYR A 21 13.12 -8.60 15.08
N ARG A 22 13.46 -7.37 14.71
CA ARG A 22 14.23 -7.09 13.50
C ARG A 22 15.64 -7.71 13.53
N LEU A 23 16.28 -7.72 14.71
CA LEU A 23 17.61 -8.33 14.87
C LEU A 23 17.51 -9.86 14.88
N ARG A 24 16.47 -10.41 15.52
CA ARG A 24 16.14 -11.85 15.50
C ARG A 24 15.98 -12.38 14.08
N GLU A 25 15.27 -11.65 13.22
CA GLU A 25 15.05 -12.00 11.82
C GLU A 25 16.34 -11.92 10.98
N LEU A 26 17.16 -10.88 11.19
CA LEU A 26 18.45 -10.73 10.53
C LEU A 26 19.45 -11.84 10.90
N MET A 27 19.48 -12.24 12.18
CA MET A 27 20.33 -13.35 12.65
C MET A 27 19.89 -14.68 12.02
N LYS A 28 18.59 -14.98 12.03
CA LYS A 28 18.04 -16.18 11.37
C LYS A 28 18.38 -16.23 9.87
N SER A 29 18.21 -15.11 9.15
CA SER A 29 18.55 -15.03 7.72
C SER A 29 20.04 -15.30 7.44
N ARG A 30 20.93 -14.75 8.28
CA ARG A 30 22.38 -15.01 8.17
C ARG A 30 22.73 -16.47 8.43
N GLU A 31 22.11 -17.10 9.43
CA GLU A 31 22.30 -18.53 9.73
C GLU A 31 21.80 -19.43 8.60
N GLU A 32 20.63 -19.12 8.02
CA GLU A 32 20.11 -19.84 6.86
C GLU A 32 21.02 -19.77 5.64
N MET A 33 21.66 -18.61 5.42
CA MET A 33 22.60 -18.39 4.33
C MET A 33 23.95 -19.07 4.56
N LYS A 34 24.33 -19.32 5.82
CA LYS A 34 25.56 -20.03 6.20
C LYS A 34 25.46 -21.54 5.95
N ASN A 35 24.24 -22.09 5.96
CA ASN A 35 23.99 -23.52 5.76
C ASN A 35 23.90 -23.88 4.26
N PRO A 36 24.87 -24.64 3.67
CA PRO A 36 24.85 -24.98 2.25
C PRO A 36 23.66 -25.89 1.85
N LYS A 37 23.05 -26.58 2.82
CA LYS A 37 21.89 -27.46 2.62
C LYS A 37 20.61 -26.66 2.26
N SER A 38 20.46 -25.42 2.72
CA SER A 38 19.30 -24.56 2.39
C SER A 38 19.32 -24.14 0.92
N ARG A 39 20.51 -23.86 0.36
CA ARG A 39 20.71 -23.56 -1.07
C ARG A 39 20.29 -24.72 -1.98
N LYS A 40 20.56 -25.97 -1.57
CA LYS A 40 20.14 -27.16 -2.35
C LYS A 40 18.62 -27.31 -2.40
N ARG A 41 17.92 -27.03 -1.29
CA ARG A 41 16.44 -27.02 -1.26
C ARG A 41 15.85 -25.90 -2.13
N ARG A 42 16.37 -24.68 -2.04
CA ARG A 42 15.93 -23.56 -2.91
C ARG A 42 16.13 -23.86 -4.40
N LYS A 43 17.20 -24.56 -4.78
CA LYS A 43 17.41 -25.01 -6.17
C LYS A 43 16.43 -26.12 -6.58
N ALA A 44 16.12 -27.06 -5.69
CA ALA A 44 15.13 -28.11 -5.97
C ALA A 44 13.71 -27.56 -6.11
N ASP A 45 13.31 -26.62 -5.24
CA ASP A 45 12.00 -25.96 -5.31
C ASP A 45 11.87 -25.07 -6.56
N SER A 46 12.97 -24.45 -6.99
CA SER A 46 13.05 -23.73 -8.28
C SER A 46 12.98 -24.66 -9.49
N GLN A 47 13.39 -25.92 -9.38
CA GLN A 47 13.31 -26.90 -10.47
C GLN A 47 11.93 -27.55 -10.54
N LEU A 48 11.26 -27.75 -9.40
CA LEU A 48 9.89 -28.27 -9.34
C LEU A 48 8.84 -27.24 -9.80
N SER A 49 9.12 -25.94 -9.64
CA SER A 49 8.31 -24.83 -10.16
C SER A 49 8.65 -24.41 -11.59
N GLY A 50 9.68 -25.02 -12.19
CA GLY A 50 10.21 -24.65 -13.50
C GLY A 50 10.41 -25.87 -14.37
N THR A 51 9.33 -26.46 -14.90
CA THR A 51 9.39 -27.25 -16.13
C THR A 51 9.65 -26.32 -17.32
N ALA A 52 10.81 -25.66 -17.29
CA ALA A 52 11.38 -25.00 -18.44
C ALA A 52 11.69 -26.10 -19.46
N THR A 53 10.80 -26.22 -20.43
CA THR A 53 11.06 -26.93 -21.67
C THR A 53 12.36 -26.40 -22.24
N ILE A 54 13.31 -27.31 -22.43
CA ILE A 54 14.60 -27.06 -23.06
C ILE A 54 14.31 -26.60 -24.50
N GLY A 55 14.16 -25.28 -24.72
CA GLY A 55 14.08 -24.72 -26.07
C GLY A 55 13.35 -23.40 -26.29
N SER A 56 12.43 -22.93 -25.44
CA SER A 56 11.68 -21.68 -25.69
C SER A 56 11.96 -20.61 -24.65
N LYS A 57 12.48 -19.47 -25.11
CA LYS A 57 12.58 -18.22 -24.34
C LYS A 57 11.21 -17.51 -24.33
N GLU A 58 10.18 -18.17 -23.81
CA GLU A 58 8.86 -17.56 -23.69
C GLU A 58 8.52 -17.27 -22.24
N LYS A 59 7.82 -16.13 -22.04
CA LYS A 59 7.38 -15.62 -20.74
C LYS A 59 6.73 -16.74 -19.92
N PRO A 60 6.97 -16.82 -18.59
CA PRO A 60 6.23 -17.77 -17.76
C PRO A 60 4.74 -17.47 -17.92
N ALA A 61 4.01 -18.45 -18.42
CA ALA A 61 2.56 -18.36 -18.55
C ALA A 61 1.95 -18.11 -17.17
N ALA A 62 0.83 -17.37 -17.13
CA ALA A 62 0.13 -17.07 -15.88
C ALA A 62 -0.19 -18.38 -15.13
N PRO A 63 -0.21 -18.38 -13.78
CA PRO A 63 -0.50 -19.58 -13.02
C PRO A 63 -1.86 -20.16 -13.44
N GLY A 64 -1.85 -21.34 -14.06
CA GLY A 64 -3.05 -22.04 -14.54
C GLY A 64 -3.22 -22.08 -16.06
N ASP A 65 -2.31 -21.50 -16.86
CA ASP A 65 -2.38 -21.57 -18.32
C ASP A 65 -1.62 -22.77 -18.90
N ILE A 66 -2.15 -23.41 -19.95
CA ILE A 66 -1.51 -24.59 -20.55
C ILE A 66 -0.37 -24.11 -21.46
N PRO A 67 0.86 -24.61 -21.26
CA PRO A 67 1.95 -24.25 -22.15
C PRO A 67 1.66 -24.74 -23.57
N VAL A 68 1.68 -23.84 -24.54
CA VAL A 68 1.51 -24.16 -25.96
C VAL A 68 2.83 -24.74 -26.50
N PRO A 69 2.90 -26.02 -26.89
CA PRO A 69 4.13 -26.60 -27.39
C PRO A 69 4.49 -26.07 -28.78
N THR A 70 5.75 -25.72 -28.99
CA THR A 70 6.26 -25.37 -30.33
C THR A 70 6.83 -26.62 -31.00
N PHE A 71 6.16 -27.11 -32.04
CA PHE A 71 6.56 -28.31 -32.75
C PHE A 71 7.62 -28.01 -33.81
N LYS A 72 8.88 -28.20 -33.42
CA LYS A 72 10.03 -28.17 -34.34
C LYS A 72 10.78 -29.50 -34.25
N ARG A 73 11.13 -30.08 -35.41
CA ARG A 73 11.94 -31.31 -35.48
C ARG A 73 13.36 -31.03 -34.97
N ARG A 74 13.87 -31.90 -34.11
CA ARG A 74 15.23 -31.75 -33.57
C ARG A 74 16.28 -32.18 -34.60
N LYS A 75 17.51 -31.66 -34.49
CA LYS A 75 18.61 -31.91 -35.45
C LYS A 75 18.97 -33.39 -35.67
N ARG A 76 18.71 -34.26 -34.68
CA ARG A 76 19.03 -35.71 -34.72
C ARG A 76 17.80 -36.60 -34.57
N GLU A 77 16.60 -36.02 -34.68
CA GLU A 77 15.35 -36.76 -34.54
C GLU A 77 14.87 -37.24 -35.91
N GLY A 78 14.65 -38.54 -36.04
CA GLY A 78 14.00 -39.12 -37.22
C GLY A 78 12.55 -38.66 -37.34
N GLU A 79 12.00 -38.70 -38.55
CA GLU A 79 10.65 -38.22 -38.84
C GLU A 79 9.57 -38.93 -38.01
N GLN A 80 9.63 -40.26 -37.91
CA GLN A 80 8.66 -41.02 -37.11
C GLN A 80 8.76 -40.68 -35.61
N ALA A 81 9.96 -40.44 -35.09
CA ALA A 81 10.15 -40.05 -33.69
C ALA A 81 9.57 -38.65 -33.43
N TYR A 82 9.73 -37.73 -34.39
CA TYR A 82 9.10 -36.41 -34.35
C TYR A 82 7.58 -36.50 -34.31
N ILE A 83 6.98 -37.30 -35.20
CA ILE A 83 5.52 -37.48 -35.27
C ILE A 83 4.98 -38.04 -33.94
N ARG A 84 5.63 -39.07 -33.38
CA ARG A 84 5.25 -39.65 -32.08
C ARG A 84 5.31 -38.62 -30.95
N ARG A 85 6.36 -37.78 -30.91
CA ARG A 85 6.48 -36.71 -29.91
C ARG A 85 5.40 -35.65 -30.07
N MET A 86 5.11 -35.27 -31.32
CA MET A 86 4.02 -34.37 -31.68
C MET A 86 2.68 -34.89 -31.16
N GLU A 87 2.39 -36.16 -31.44
CA GLU A 87 1.14 -36.82 -31.08
C GLU A 87 0.95 -36.90 -29.56
N GLN A 88 1.99 -37.31 -28.82
CA GLN A 88 1.95 -37.40 -27.36
C GLN A 88 1.68 -36.04 -26.69
N GLU A 89 2.39 -34.99 -27.12
CA GLU A 89 2.16 -33.64 -26.58
C GLU A 89 0.79 -33.09 -26.96
N THR A 90 0.30 -33.39 -28.17
CA THR A 90 -1.06 -33.00 -28.61
C THR A 90 -2.13 -33.67 -27.75
N GLN A 91 -2.01 -34.98 -27.50
CA GLN A 91 -2.91 -35.71 -26.60
C GLN A 91 -2.87 -35.14 -25.18
N ARG A 92 -1.67 -34.80 -24.69
CA ARG A 92 -1.49 -34.19 -23.37
C ARG A 92 -2.15 -32.82 -23.26
N VAL A 93 -1.94 -31.93 -24.24
CA VAL A 93 -2.57 -30.60 -24.27
C VAL A 93 -4.08 -30.72 -24.36
N LEU A 94 -4.59 -31.63 -25.21
CA LEU A 94 -6.03 -31.90 -25.32
C LEU A 94 -6.61 -32.34 -23.97
N PHE A 95 -5.95 -33.28 -23.28
CA PHE A 95 -6.35 -33.72 -21.95
C PHE A 95 -6.37 -32.58 -20.94
N LEU A 96 -5.31 -31.76 -20.89
CA LEU A 96 -5.28 -30.60 -19.99
C LEU A 96 -6.39 -29.60 -20.30
N THR A 97 -6.68 -29.37 -21.58
CA THR A 97 -7.72 -28.45 -22.04
C THR A 97 -9.11 -28.93 -21.64
N GLN A 98 -9.40 -30.22 -21.79
CA GLN A 98 -10.68 -30.82 -21.39
C GLN A 98 -10.95 -30.70 -19.89
N ASN A 99 -9.90 -30.67 -19.07
CA ASN A 99 -10.02 -30.51 -17.62
C ASN A 99 -10.04 -29.05 -17.16
N GLN A 100 -10.02 -28.07 -18.08
CA GLN A 100 -10.14 -26.67 -17.75
C GLN A 100 -11.59 -26.20 -17.77
N LEU A 101 -11.96 -25.45 -16.73
CA LEU A 101 -13.20 -24.67 -16.75
C LEU A 101 -13.16 -23.69 -17.92
N GLN A 102 -14.30 -23.48 -18.54
CA GLN A 102 -14.46 -22.54 -19.66
C GLN A 102 -14.00 -21.16 -19.19
N ARG A 103 -12.88 -20.66 -19.74
CA ARG A 103 -12.39 -19.32 -19.42
C ARG A 103 -13.32 -18.31 -20.07
N GLU A 104 -13.80 -17.36 -19.28
CA GLU A 104 -14.49 -16.16 -19.76
C GLU A 104 -13.50 -14.98 -19.68
N PRO A 105 -12.56 -14.84 -20.64
CA PRO A 105 -11.58 -13.74 -20.62
C PRO A 105 -12.23 -12.36 -20.72
N GLU A 106 -13.51 -12.29 -21.12
CA GLU A 106 -14.28 -11.05 -21.23
C GLU A 106 -14.98 -10.64 -19.92
N LYS A 107 -15.15 -11.55 -18.94
CA LYS A 107 -15.67 -11.18 -17.62
C LYS A 107 -14.51 -10.76 -16.72
N GLU A 108 -14.25 -9.44 -16.74
CA GLU A 108 -13.61 -8.64 -15.70
C GLU A 108 -12.45 -9.30 -14.95
N GLU A 109 -11.21 -8.93 -15.28
CA GLU A 109 -10.16 -8.98 -14.26
C GLU A 109 -10.63 -8.11 -13.08
N PRO A 110 -10.83 -8.66 -11.87
CA PRO A 110 -11.00 -7.79 -10.72
C PRO A 110 -9.69 -7.02 -10.57
N GLU A 111 -9.76 -5.69 -10.64
CA GLU A 111 -8.64 -4.82 -10.28
C GLU A 111 -7.99 -5.38 -9.01
N PRO A 112 -6.65 -5.42 -8.92
CA PRO A 112 -5.97 -5.99 -7.77
C PRO A 112 -6.51 -5.33 -6.50
N GLU A 113 -7.25 -6.11 -5.72
CA GLU A 113 -7.98 -5.58 -4.58
C GLU A 113 -6.97 -5.04 -3.56
N LYS A 114 -6.86 -3.71 -3.52
CA LYS A 114 -6.09 -3.03 -2.47
C LYS A 114 -6.62 -3.50 -1.12
N SER A 115 -5.72 -3.81 -0.19
CA SER A 115 -6.10 -4.19 1.17
C SER A 115 -7.09 -3.16 1.76
N GLN A 116 -8.03 -3.62 2.60
CA GLN A 116 -9.06 -2.76 3.21
C GLN A 116 -8.44 -1.48 3.83
N LYS A 117 -7.32 -1.64 4.56
CA LYS A 117 -6.54 -0.54 5.15
C LYS A 117 -6.07 0.50 4.13
N LYS A 118 -5.69 0.06 2.92
CA LYS A 118 -5.24 0.97 1.84
C LYS A 118 -6.41 1.75 1.25
N LYS A 119 -7.58 1.12 1.07
CA LYS A 119 -8.81 1.79 0.61
C LYS A 119 -9.24 2.86 1.62
N GLU A 120 -9.28 2.53 2.90
CA GLU A 120 -9.58 3.47 3.99
C GLU A 120 -8.61 4.64 4.05
N PHE A 121 -7.30 4.39 3.91
CA PHE A 121 -6.29 5.44 3.91
C PHE A 121 -6.48 6.42 2.74
N GLN A 122 -6.77 5.91 1.54
CA GLN A 122 -7.04 6.75 0.37
C GLN A 122 -8.30 7.60 0.57
N ASN A 123 -9.38 6.99 1.06
CA ASN A 123 -10.64 7.68 1.36
C ASN A 123 -10.46 8.77 2.42
N LYS A 124 -9.74 8.47 3.51
CA LYS A 124 -9.46 9.44 4.59
C LYS A 124 -8.64 10.63 4.08
N ARG A 125 -7.65 10.39 3.23
CA ARG A 125 -6.85 11.46 2.60
C ARG A 125 -7.74 12.36 1.73
N LEU A 126 -8.62 11.76 0.93
CA LEU A 126 -9.53 12.49 0.04
C LEU A 126 -10.56 13.30 0.83
N ALA A 127 -11.13 12.74 1.91
CA ALA A 127 -12.03 13.43 2.82
C ALA A 127 -11.36 14.65 3.47
N LYS A 128 -10.11 14.52 3.93
CA LYS A 128 -9.34 15.64 4.51
C LYS A 128 -9.13 16.77 3.50
N MET A 129 -8.90 16.45 2.22
CA MET A 129 -8.76 17.45 1.17
C MET A 129 -10.07 18.19 0.88
N ARG A 130 -11.21 17.48 0.90
CA ARG A 130 -12.54 18.09 0.73
C ARG A 130 -12.86 19.06 1.88
N ARG A 131 -12.69 18.61 3.13
CA ARG A 131 -12.88 19.46 4.33
C ARG A 131 -12.03 20.72 4.28
N LYS A 132 -10.73 20.61 3.97
CA LYS A 132 -9.85 21.78 3.80
C LYS A 132 -10.33 22.76 2.74
N LYS A 133 -10.96 22.28 1.66
CA LYS A 133 -11.51 23.15 0.62
C LYS A 133 -12.75 23.89 1.12
N GLU A 134 -13.63 23.19 1.85
CA GLU A 134 -14.83 23.78 2.46
C GLU A 134 -14.45 24.83 3.52
N GLU A 135 -13.55 24.50 4.44
CA GLU A 135 -13.01 25.42 5.46
C GLU A 135 -12.42 26.68 4.82
N LYS A 136 -11.63 26.53 3.74
CA LYS A 136 -11.10 27.68 3.00
C LYS A 136 -12.19 28.54 2.37
N LYS A 137 -13.24 27.93 1.80
CA LYS A 137 -14.37 28.68 1.24
C LYS A 137 -15.09 29.46 2.34
N VAL A 138 -15.35 28.84 3.49
CA VAL A 138 -15.96 29.50 4.65
C VAL A 138 -15.09 30.66 5.13
N ALA A 139 -13.79 30.46 5.29
CA ALA A 139 -12.86 31.51 5.70
C ALA A 139 -12.78 32.68 4.70
N MET A 140 -12.88 32.41 3.39
CA MET A 140 -12.95 33.48 2.39
C MET A 140 -14.25 34.29 2.49
N LEU A 141 -15.38 33.62 2.71
CA LEU A 141 -16.67 34.29 2.92
C LEU A 141 -16.68 35.13 4.19
N GLU A 142 -16.14 34.58 5.28
CA GLU A 142 -15.99 35.28 6.56
C GLU A 142 -15.11 36.52 6.41
N LYS A 143 -13.95 36.37 5.74
CA LYS A 143 -13.06 37.50 5.46
C LYS A 143 -13.76 38.59 4.65
N ALA A 144 -14.54 38.22 3.64
CA ALA A 144 -15.28 39.19 2.82
C ALA A 144 -16.37 39.91 3.63
N LEU A 145 -17.05 39.20 4.55
CA LEU A 145 -18.06 39.78 5.42
C LEU A 145 -17.49 40.80 6.42
N PHE A 146 -16.28 40.55 6.95
CA PHE A 146 -15.62 41.43 7.92
C PHE A 146 -14.63 42.43 7.31
N GLN A 147 -14.61 42.57 5.98
CA GLN A 147 -13.91 43.66 5.32
C GLN A 147 -14.85 44.85 5.19
N ASP A 148 -14.64 45.87 6.02
CA ASP A 148 -15.30 47.17 5.89
C ASP A 148 -14.41 48.10 5.05
N PRO A 149 -14.76 48.38 3.78
CA PRO A 149 -13.97 49.26 2.93
C PRO A 149 -14.18 50.72 3.35
N VAL A 150 -13.36 51.19 4.27
CA VAL A 150 -13.28 52.62 4.62
C VAL A 150 -12.43 53.34 3.56
N GLN A 151 -13.00 54.36 2.91
CA GLN A 151 -12.25 55.17 1.94
C GLN A 151 -11.14 55.95 2.66
N PHE A 152 -9.93 55.88 2.12
CA PHE A 152 -8.79 56.60 2.68
C PHE A 152 -9.02 58.11 2.54
N GLY A 153 -9.23 58.81 3.67
CA GLY A 153 -9.56 60.23 3.72
C GLY A 153 -10.80 60.55 4.57
N GLU A 154 -11.68 59.58 4.81
CA GLU A 154 -12.83 59.68 5.74
C GLU A 154 -12.48 59.23 7.16
N VAL A 155 -11.22 59.41 7.57
CA VAL A 155 -10.85 59.27 8.98
C VAL A 155 -11.39 60.51 9.68
N ALA A 156 -12.42 60.36 10.49
CA ALA A 156 -12.92 61.42 11.35
C ALA A 156 -11.79 61.89 12.28
N MET A 157 -11.11 62.98 11.91
CA MET A 157 -10.04 63.63 12.70
C MET A 157 -10.56 64.17 14.04
N GLN A 158 -11.88 64.31 14.16
CA GLN A 158 -12.54 64.84 15.34
C GLN A 158 -13.35 63.72 16.02
N PRO A 159 -13.16 63.48 17.32
CA PRO A 159 -13.95 62.49 18.04
C PRO A 159 -15.44 62.87 17.96
N PRO A 160 -16.35 61.88 17.90
CA PRO A 160 -17.78 62.13 17.85
C PRO A 160 -18.21 62.93 19.09
N ALA A 161 -18.76 64.13 18.84
CA ALA A 161 -19.26 64.98 19.91
C ALA A 161 -20.58 64.43 20.44
N LEU A 162 -20.63 64.15 21.75
CA LEU A 162 -21.86 63.79 22.45
C LEU A 162 -22.81 65.00 22.46
N THR A 163 -23.77 65.04 21.53
CA THR A 163 -24.82 66.08 21.46
C THR A 163 -26.02 65.78 22.34
N VAL A 164 -26.00 64.65 23.07
CA VAL A 164 -27.08 64.25 23.97
C VAL A 164 -27.08 65.17 25.19
N LYS A 165 -28.21 65.87 25.40
CA LYS A 165 -28.40 66.69 26.59
C LYS A 165 -28.46 65.80 27.84
N PRO A 166 -27.71 66.12 28.91
CA PRO A 166 -27.75 65.33 30.13
C PRO A 166 -29.17 65.31 30.70
N ARG A 167 -29.63 64.14 31.11
CA ARG A 167 -30.94 63.96 31.75
C ARG A 167 -30.91 64.68 33.09
N LYS A 168 -31.81 65.64 33.33
CA LYS A 168 -31.90 66.35 34.62
C LYS A 168 -32.17 65.33 35.73
N GLY A 169 -31.22 65.19 36.65
CA GLY A 169 -31.43 64.44 37.87
C GLY A 169 -32.49 65.13 38.72
N VAL A 170 -33.48 64.38 39.19
CA VAL A 170 -34.35 64.86 40.27
C VAL A 170 -33.48 65.07 41.51
N ALA A 171 -33.32 66.32 41.93
CA ALA A 171 -32.69 66.62 43.21
C ALA A 171 -33.56 66.01 44.30
N LYS A 172 -33.00 65.05 45.05
CA LYS A 172 -33.65 64.58 46.28
C LYS A 172 -33.49 65.68 47.31
N GLU A 173 -34.59 66.37 47.63
CA GLU A 173 -34.68 67.22 48.80
C GLU A 173 -34.44 66.38 50.07
N LYS A 174 -33.74 66.98 51.02
CA LYS A 174 -33.36 66.38 52.30
C LYS A 174 -34.54 66.25 53.24
#